data_AF-A0A8B3LH01-F1
#
_entry.id   AF-A0A8B3LH01-F1
#
_cell.length_a   1.000
_cell.length_b   1.000
_cell.length_c   1.000
_cell.angle_alpha   90.00
_cell.angle_beta   90.00
_cell.angle_gamma   90.00
#
_symmetry.space_group_name_H-M   'P 1'
#
loop_
_entity.id
_entity.type
_entity.pdbx_description
1 polymer ?
#
loop_
_entity_poly.entity_id
_entity_poly.type
_entity_poly.pdbx_seq_one_letter_code
_entity_poly.pdbx_strand_id
1 'polypeptide(L)'
;MAFVAVLPGKAGGTNLFILAITSTQPGRDRVAVSIPEIERHRAGLDPMPLWVMVDEYNHDILEASAYFEPGARIGAFSPSFHKKIMFAFTAVVRTGQSKAIPRAD
;
A
#
# COMPACT_ATOMS: atom_id res chain seq x y z
N MET A 1 -1.13 -3.92 -9.12
CA MET A 1 -0.06 -3.07 -8.55
C MET A 1 -0.36 -2.85 -7.07
N ALA A 2 0.67 -2.61 -6.24
CA ALA A 2 0.49 -2.36 -4.82
C ALA A 2 1.42 -1.25 -4.34
N PHE A 3 0.98 -0.54 -3.30
CA PHE A 3 1.83 0.34 -2.50
C PHE A 3 2.33 -0.47 -1.30
N VAL A 4 3.64 -0.47 -1.05
CA VAL A 4 4.23 -1.20 0.08
C VAL A 4 4.86 -0.20 1.04
N ALA A 5 4.36 -0.18 2.28
CA ALA A 5 5.05 0.47 3.39
C ALA A 5 5.91 -0.55 4.12
N VAL A 6 7.19 -0.21 4.30
CA VAL A 6 8.20 -1.06 4.94
C VAL A 6 8.54 -0.43 6.29
N LEU A 7 8.39 -1.20 7.37
CA LEU A 7 8.65 -0.74 8.73
C LEU A 7 9.51 -1.76 9.49
N PRO A 8 10.54 -1.31 10.24
CA PRO A 8 11.30 -2.21 11.10
C PRO A 8 10.39 -2.76 12.19
N GLY A 9 10.46 -4.07 12.41
CA GLY A 9 9.74 -4.80 13.44
C GLY A 9 10.49 -4.83 14.76
N LYS A 10 9.73 -4.95 15.85
CA LYS A 10 10.28 -4.93 17.22
C LYS A 10 11.21 -6.11 17.54
N ALA A 11 11.12 -7.21 16.79
CA ALA A 11 11.91 -8.43 16.99
C ALA A 11 13.02 -8.61 15.93
N GLY A 12 13.40 -7.55 15.21
CA GLY A 12 14.43 -7.60 14.17
C GLY A 12 13.95 -8.06 12.79
N GLY A 13 12.66 -8.39 12.63
CA GLY A 13 12.04 -8.64 11.32
C GLY A 13 11.55 -7.36 10.65
N THR A 14 11.22 -7.42 9.37
CA THR A 14 10.79 -6.28 8.54
C THR A 14 9.32 -6.44 8.19
N ASN A 15 8.48 -5.53 8.67
CA ASN A 15 7.04 -5.54 8.41
C ASN A 15 6.75 -4.90 7.06
N LEU A 16 5.96 -5.60 6.26
CA LEU A 16 5.45 -5.13 4.98
C LEU A 16 3.95 -4.94 5.10
N PHE A 17 3.50 -3.70 4.89
CA PHE A 17 2.09 -3.37 4.76
C PHE A 17 1.80 -3.12 3.28
N ILE A 18 1.06 -4.03 2.67
CA ILE A 18 0.80 -4.04 1.23
C ILE A 18 -0.63 -3.55 1.00
N LEU A 19 -0.73 -2.35 0.47
CA LEU A 19 -1.99 -1.67 0.14
C LEU A 19 -2.28 -1.83 -1.35
N ALA A 20 -3.52 -2.17 -1.70
CA ALA A 20 -3.91 -2.36 -3.09
C ALA A 20 -3.94 -1.03 -3.85
N ILE A 21 -3.47 -1.05 -5.11
CA ILE A 21 -3.69 0.04 -6.07
C ILE A 21 -4.74 -0.40 -7.08
N THR A 22 -5.75 0.43 -7.28
CA THR A 22 -6.84 0.19 -8.24
C THR A 22 -6.95 1.30 -9.27
N SER A 23 -7.37 0.96 -10.49
CA SER A 23 -7.81 1.90 -11.54
C SER A 23 -9.32 2.09 -11.57
N THR A 24 -10.06 1.31 -10.79
CA THR A 24 -11.51 1.48 -10.62
C THR A 24 -11.76 2.54 -9.56
N GLN A 25 -12.59 3.54 -9.88
CA GLN A 25 -12.98 4.56 -8.92
C GLN A 25 -13.62 3.89 -7.68
N PRO A 26 -13.06 4.11 -6.48
CA PRO A 26 -13.60 3.51 -5.26
C PRO A 26 -15.02 4.00 -4.96
N GLY A 27 -15.85 3.09 -4.40
CA GLY A 27 -17.19 3.42 -3.92
C GLY A 27 -17.17 4.41 -2.75
N ARG A 28 -18.33 5.01 -2.44
CA ARG A 28 -18.44 6.00 -1.34
C ARG A 28 -18.21 5.41 0.05
N ASP A 29 -18.33 4.10 0.17
CA ASP A 29 -18.13 3.28 1.35
C ASP A 29 -16.66 2.87 1.57
N ARG A 30 -15.79 3.12 0.59
CA ARG A 30 -14.37 2.75 0.62
C ARG A 30 -13.50 3.96 0.96
N VAL A 31 -12.41 3.72 1.68
CA VAL A 31 -11.41 4.75 1.97
C VAL A 31 -10.19 4.56 1.09
N ALA A 32 -9.94 5.54 0.24
CA ALA A 32 -8.85 5.50 -0.72
C ALA A 32 -8.21 6.88 -0.94
N VAL A 33 -6.94 6.88 -1.34
CA VAL A 33 -6.19 8.09 -1.67
C VAL A 33 -5.85 8.09 -3.15
N SER A 34 -6.30 9.12 -3.88
CA SER A 34 -5.92 9.32 -5.28
C SER A 34 -4.41 9.53 -5.40
N ILE A 35 -3.81 8.88 -6.40
CA ILE A 35 -2.38 9.00 -6.74
C ILE A 35 -2.22 10.17 -7.73
N PRO A 36 -1.56 11.27 -7.34
CA PRO A 36 -1.29 12.40 -8.24
C PRO A 36 -0.51 11.98 -9.47
N GLU A 37 -0.69 12.68 -10.59
CA GLU A 37 0.00 12.37 -11.85
C GLU A 37 1.52 12.30 -11.71
N ILE A 38 2.11 13.27 -11.00
CA ILE A 38 3.56 13.27 -10.73
C ILE A 38 4.03 12.03 -9.97
N GLU A 39 3.21 11.50 -9.07
CA GLU A 39 3.52 10.29 -8.31
C GLU A 39 3.36 9.02 -9.17
N ARG A 40 2.38 9.00 -10.08
CA ARG A 40 2.23 7.90 -11.06
C ARG A 40 3.46 7.82 -11.96
N HIS A 41 3.92 8.95 -12.50
CA HIS A 41 5.13 9.00 -13.32
C HIS A 41 6.38 8.55 -12.56
N ARG A 42 6.59 9.03 -11.32
CA ARG A 42 7.74 8.62 -10.49
C ARG A 42 7.74 7.14 -10.17
N ALA A 43 6.57 6.57 -9.89
CA ALA A 43 6.41 5.17 -9.60
C ALA A 43 6.34 4.28 -10.86
N GLY A 44 6.46 4.84 -12.07
CA GLY A 44 6.37 4.09 -13.32
C GLY A 44 5.00 3.43 -13.54
N LEU A 45 3.94 4.06 -13.02
CA LEU A 45 2.56 3.61 -13.15
C LEU A 45 1.91 4.17 -14.42
N ASP A 46 0.80 3.55 -14.81
CA ASP A 46 -0.01 4.01 -15.93
C ASP A 46 -0.49 5.47 -15.75
N PRO A 47 -0.66 6.22 -16.84
CA PRO A 47 -1.09 7.62 -16.77
C PRO A 47 -2.55 7.79 -16.35
N MET A 48 -3.35 6.70 -16.39
CA MET A 48 -4.75 6.70 -15.96
C MET A 48 -4.92 7.06 -14.47
N PRO A 49 -6.11 7.52 -14.04
CA PRO A 49 -6.39 7.72 -12.63
C PRO A 49 -6.20 6.41 -11.82
N LEU A 50 -5.50 6.51 -10.70
CA LEU A 50 -5.24 5.39 -9.80
C LEU A 50 -5.47 5.82 -8.35
N TRP A 51 -5.84 4.87 -7.50
CA TRP A 51 -6.08 5.06 -6.07
C TRP A 51 -5.37 4.00 -5.25
N VAL A 52 -4.82 4.39 -4.10
CA VAL A 52 -4.37 3.46 -3.05
C VAL A 52 -5.53 3.22 -2.10
N MET A 53 -5.96 1.96 -1.95
CA MET A 53 -6.95 1.56 -0.95
C MET A 53 -6.28 1.55 0.42
N VAL A 54 -6.84 2.26 1.40
CA VAL A 54 -6.26 2.39 2.76
C VAL A 54 -7.15 1.76 3.83
N ASP A 55 -8.29 1.21 3.44
CA ASP A 55 -9.20 0.44 4.27
C ASP A 55 -8.91 -1.07 4.28
N GLU A 56 -8.04 -1.54 3.40
CA GLU A 56 -7.64 -2.95 3.31
C GLU A 56 -6.14 -3.05 3.11
N TYR A 57 -5.51 -4.00 3.82
CA TYR A 57 -4.09 -4.26 3.70
C TYR A 57 -3.78 -5.74 3.90
N ASN A 58 -2.76 -6.22 3.19
CA ASN A 58 -2.06 -7.44 3.58
C ASN A 58 -0.88 -7.06 4.47
N HIS A 59 -0.61 -7.87 5.48
CA HIS A 59 0.56 -7.75 6.33
C HIS A 59 1.45 -8.97 6.14
N ASP A 60 2.75 -8.72 5.96
CA ASP A 60 3.75 -9.77 5.76
C ASP A 60 5.04 -9.42 6.51
N ILE A 61 5.85 -10.43 6.78
CA ILE A 61 7.18 -10.30 7.38
C ILE A 61 8.19 -10.71 6.30
N LEU A 62 9.05 -9.78 5.87
CA LEU A 62 9.96 -10.00 4.75
C LEU A 62 10.78 -11.28 4.90
N GLU A 63 11.25 -11.58 6.11
CA GLU A 63 12.11 -12.72 6.43
C GLU A 63 11.36 -14.05 6.44
N ALA A 64 10.02 -14.03 6.53
CA ALA A 64 9.16 -15.21 6.53
C ALA A 64 8.31 -15.33 5.24
N SER A 65 8.40 -14.35 4.34
CA SER A 65 7.59 -14.30 3.13
C SER A 65 8.10 -15.32 2.10
N ALA A 66 7.21 -16.21 1.67
CA ALA A 66 7.56 -17.35 0.83
C ALA A 66 7.90 -16.99 -0.62
N TYR A 67 7.42 -15.85 -1.15
CA TYR A 67 7.61 -15.51 -2.56
C TYR A 67 7.47 -14.02 -2.86
N PHE A 68 8.56 -13.43 -3.36
CA PHE A 68 8.52 -12.19 -4.15
C PHE A 68 8.93 -12.52 -5.57
N GLU A 69 8.20 -11.97 -6.55
CA GLU A 69 8.52 -12.16 -7.97
C GLU A 69 9.92 -11.57 -8.28
N PRO A 70 10.90 -12.40 -8.68
CA PRO A 70 12.22 -11.91 -9.03
C PRO A 70 12.15 -10.98 -10.25
N GLY A 71 12.68 -9.76 -10.13
CA GLY A 71 12.64 -8.77 -11.22
C GLY A 71 11.32 -7.99 -11.34
N ALA A 72 10.44 -8.07 -10.34
CA ALA A 72 9.27 -7.21 -10.27
C ALA A 72 9.63 -5.73 -10.48
N ARG A 73 8.79 -4.99 -11.21
CA ARG A 73 8.98 -3.55 -11.41
C ARG A 73 8.75 -2.82 -10.09
N ILE A 74 9.84 -2.38 -9.47
CA ILE A 74 9.81 -1.58 -8.24
C ILE A 74 9.89 -0.10 -8.63
N GLY A 75 8.77 0.60 -8.50
CA GLY A 75 8.71 2.06 -8.58
C GLY A 75 8.94 2.72 -7.22
N ALA A 76 9.13 4.05 -7.22
CA ALA A 76 9.25 4.83 -5.99
C ALA A 76 8.24 5.98 -5.96
N PHE A 77 7.56 6.12 -4.83
CA PHE A 77 6.78 7.30 -4.50
C PHE A 77 7.63 8.32 -3.74
N SER A 78 7.24 9.58 -3.77
CA SER A 78 7.91 10.61 -2.97
C SER A 78 7.72 10.38 -1.47
N PRO A 79 8.66 10.85 -0.62
CA PRO A 79 8.49 10.80 0.83
C PRO A 79 7.23 11.53 1.32
N SER A 80 6.84 12.63 0.68
CA SER A 80 5.64 13.38 1.04
C SER A 80 4.36 12.60 0.71
N PHE A 81 4.32 11.94 -0.45
CA PHE A 81 3.20 11.07 -0.79
C PHE A 81 3.13 9.84 0.11
N HIS A 82 4.27 9.21 0.41
CA HIS A 82 4.34 8.12 1.38
C HIS A 82 3.77 8.54 2.74
N LYS A 83 4.18 9.70 3.27
CA LYS A 83 3.66 10.24 4.53
C LYS A 83 2.14 10.49 4.48
N LYS A 84 1.61 10.97 3.36
CA LYS A 84 0.17 11.15 3.15
C LYS A 84 -0.59 9.82 3.22
N ILE A 85 -0.09 8.78 2.56
CA ILE A 85 -0.67 7.43 2.63
C ILE A 85 -0.63 6.90 4.06
N MET A 86 0.51 7.02 4.75
CA MET A 86 0.64 6.54 6.13
C MET A 86 -0.31 7.26 7.09
N PHE A 87 -0.51 8.57 6.92
CA PHE A 87 -1.48 9.32 7.73
C PHE A 87 -2.91 8.84 7.49
N ALA A 88 -3.30 8.66 6.22
CA ALA A 88 -4.63 8.15 5.88
C ALA A 88 -4.85 6.71 6.40
N PHE A 89 -3.88 5.83 6.18
CA PHE A 89 -3.92 4.44 6.64
C PHE A 89 -4.05 4.34 8.16
N THR A 90 -3.19 5.04 8.91
CA THR A 90 -3.25 5.00 10.38
C THR A 90 -4.53 5.60 10.94
N ALA A 91 -5.12 6.60 10.28
CA ALA A 91 -6.43 7.12 10.66
C ALA A 91 -7.53 6.06 10.52
N VAL A 92 -7.55 5.32 9.41
CA VAL A 92 -8.54 4.25 9.14
C VAL A 92 -8.36 3.05 10.07
N VAL A 93 -7.11 2.68 10.37
CA VAL A 93 -6.81 1.61 11.34
C VAL A 93 -7.32 1.98 12.73
N ARG A 94 -7.14 3.24 13.16
CA ARG A 94 -7.58 3.72 14.48
C ARG A 94 -9.10 3.76 14.62
N THR A 95 -9.84 4.00 13.54
CA THR A 95 -11.31 4.01 13.57
C THR A 95 -11.92 2.60 13.49
N GLY A 96 -11.10 1.54 13.37
CA GLY A 96 -11.57 0.16 13.22
C GLY A 96 -12.18 -0.13 11.85
N GLN A 97 -12.01 0.78 10.88
CA GLN A 97 -12.54 0.64 9.52
C GLN A 97 -11.55 -0.06 8.57
N SER A 98 -10.37 -0.46 9.06
CA SER A 98 -9.41 -1.24 8.29
C SER A 98 -9.63 -2.75 8.47
N LYS A 99 -9.59 -3.50 7.38
CA LYS A 99 -9.57 -4.97 7.40
C LYS A 99 -8.18 -5.48 7.02
N ALA A 100 -7.52 -6.15 7.97
CA ALA A 100 -6.38 -6.99 7.65
C ALA A 100 -6.89 -8.20 6.87
N ILE A 101 -6.33 -8.44 5.68
CA ILE A 101 -6.66 -9.61 4.88
C ILE A 101 -5.62 -10.69 5.22
N PRO A 102 -6.01 -11.79 5.90
CA PRO A 102 -5.10 -12.90 6.11
C PRO A 102 -4.73 -13.50 4.76
N ARG A 103 -3.44 -13.76 4.54
CA ARG A 103 -3.06 -14.70 3.48
C ARG A 103 -3.35 -16.10 4.01
N ALA A 104 -4.37 -16.75 3.44
CA ALA A 104 -4.56 -18.18 3.60
C ALA A 104 -3.60 -18.86 2.60
N ASP A 105 -2.79 -19.77 3.12
CA ASP A 105 -1.89 -20.62 2.35
C ASP A 105 -2.65 -21.53 1.37
#